data_AF-A0AAV2HTW8-F1
#
_entry.id   AF-A0AAV2HTW8-F1
#
_cell.length_a   1.000
_cell.length_b   1.000
_cell.length_c   1.000
_cell.angle_alpha   90.00
_cell.angle_beta   90.00
_cell.angle_gamma   90.00
#
_symmetry.space_group_name_H-M   'P 1'
#
loop_
_entity.id
_entity.type
_entity.pdbx_description
1 polymer ?
#
loop_
_entity_poly.entity_id
_entity_poly.type
_entity_poly.pdbx_seq_one_letter_code
_entity_poly.pdbx_strand_id
1 'polypeptide(L)'
;GLFEDIGEGLIHSRLVVVCMSDQYAASDTCAKEFRYAVKVLKLPVVLAVVGTGNKWRASELGMLSLNCPLVSFQERSDSALDKLVREVGNFLPKGVPLKESEEERRKREKDETNKLIQEQQRLSFQELCELAQRKFLRQISEFSEQLDPTPYPNIILVDFWAEEKKEKEELKSGQKTLPSVSRRKRSHLPNGPTDFYDEQFCVHLLCEHEEGWHMSGKAVPLSENFGRNIDQYVPYIARITTIAKYSKKMVLNSQATDVGRSYLKWLEENPTVKTTTDFCESYGSLRQVIRDVDPKYH
;
A
#
# COMPACT_ATOMS: atom_id res chain seq x y z
N GLY A 1 -8.69 -1.60 19.53
CA GLY A 1 -8.22 -2.94 20.00
C GLY A 1 -6.95 -2.71 20.81
N LEU A 2 -6.60 -3.57 21.78
CA LEU A 2 -5.65 -3.19 22.85
C LEU A 2 -4.35 -2.48 22.39
N PHE A 3 -3.75 -2.91 21.27
CA PHE A 3 -2.57 -2.25 20.70
C PHE A 3 -2.85 -0.87 20.09
N GLU A 4 -4.01 -0.68 19.44
CA GLU A 4 -4.46 0.62 18.92
C GLU A 4 -4.70 1.60 20.05
N ASP A 5 -5.33 1.14 21.14
CA ASP A 5 -5.64 1.96 22.32
C ASP A 5 -4.35 2.39 23.05
N ILE A 6 -3.36 1.49 23.15
CA ILE A 6 -2.02 1.81 23.68
C ILE A 6 -1.27 2.75 22.73
N GLY A 7 -1.36 2.53 21.42
CA GLY A 7 -0.77 3.40 20.41
C GLY A 7 -1.30 4.83 20.49
N GLU A 8 -2.62 4.99 20.64
CA GLU A 8 -3.27 6.29 20.85
C GLU A 8 -2.84 6.93 22.18
N GLY A 9 -2.77 6.16 23.26
CA GLY A 9 -2.26 6.62 24.55
C GLY A 9 -0.80 7.13 24.46
N LEU A 10 0.06 6.41 23.73
CA LEU A 10 1.44 6.81 23.50
C LEU A 10 1.54 8.11 22.69
N ILE A 11 0.69 8.28 21.67
CA ILE A 11 0.65 9.52 20.86
C ILE A 11 0.30 10.75 21.72
N HIS A 12 -0.55 10.59 22.74
CA HIS A 12 -0.93 11.68 23.64
C HIS A 12 -0.02 11.84 24.86
N SER A 13 1.01 11.01 24.99
CA SER A 13 1.95 11.05 26.10
C SER A 13 3.11 11.99 25.85
N ARG A 14 3.59 12.65 26.91
CA ARG A 14 4.80 13.50 26.87
C ARG A 14 6.09 12.73 27.17
N LEU A 15 5.96 11.65 27.92
CA LEU A 15 7.03 10.71 28.23
C LEU A 15 6.42 9.32 28.40
N VAL A 16 7.27 8.30 28.40
CA VAL A 16 6.85 6.93 28.71
C VAL A 16 7.69 6.41 29.88
N VAL A 17 7.02 5.87 30.89
CA VAL A 17 7.66 5.08 31.93
C VAL A 17 7.51 3.62 31.58
N VAL A 18 8.63 2.90 31.47
CA VAL A 18 8.62 1.48 31.10
C VAL A 18 9.06 0.65 32.29
N CYS A 19 8.17 -0.19 32.79
CA CYS A 19 8.46 -1.18 33.82
C CYS A 19 9.22 -2.37 33.21
N MET A 20 10.54 -2.24 33.09
CA MET A 20 11.39 -3.18 32.39
C MET A 20 11.70 -4.41 33.24
N SER A 21 11.46 -5.60 32.69
CA SER A 21 11.79 -6.91 33.28
C SER A 21 12.15 -7.90 32.18
N ASP A 22 12.67 -9.08 32.55
CA ASP A 22 12.91 -10.16 31.59
C ASP A 22 11.61 -10.59 30.88
N GLN A 23 10.47 -10.58 31.58
CA GLN A 23 9.16 -10.92 31.02
C GLN A 23 8.67 -9.85 30.05
N TYR A 24 8.84 -8.56 30.39
CA TYR A 24 8.51 -7.47 29.48
C TYR A 24 9.32 -7.58 28.20
N ALA A 25 10.63 -7.83 28.33
CA ALA A 25 11.52 -7.90 27.18
C ALA A 25 11.32 -9.13 26.30
N ALA A 26 10.78 -10.22 26.84
CA ALA A 26 10.43 -11.43 26.09
C ALA A 26 9.05 -11.34 25.41
N SER A 27 8.23 -10.32 25.71
CA SER A 27 6.91 -10.14 25.12
C SER A 27 6.99 -9.38 23.80
N ASP A 28 6.56 -10.01 22.70
CA ASP A 28 6.53 -9.39 21.37
C ASP A 28 5.65 -8.13 21.33
N THR A 29 4.55 -8.12 22.08
CA THR A 29 3.64 -6.96 22.16
C THR A 29 4.32 -5.79 22.84
N CYS A 30 4.93 -6.02 24.01
CA CYS A 30 5.68 -5.00 24.74
C CYS A 30 6.89 -4.49 23.93
N ALA A 31 7.59 -5.40 23.23
CA ALA A 31 8.70 -5.03 22.38
C ALA A 31 8.27 -4.11 21.22
N LYS A 32 7.09 -4.36 20.61
CA LYS A 32 6.52 -3.49 19.58
C LYS A 32 6.16 -2.11 20.14
N GLU A 33 5.50 -2.06 21.29
CA GLU A 33 5.13 -0.80 21.96
C GLU A 33 6.35 0.05 22.31
N PHE A 34 7.38 -0.58 22.89
CA PHE A 34 8.63 0.09 23.22
C PHE A 34 9.35 0.61 21.96
N ARG A 35 9.44 -0.22 20.91
CA ARG A 35 10.01 0.20 19.62
C ARG A 35 9.24 1.37 19.04
N TYR A 36 7.92 1.36 19.11
CA TYR A 36 7.08 2.45 18.63
C TYR A 36 7.35 3.74 19.42
N ALA A 37 7.38 3.69 20.75
CA ALA A 37 7.67 4.83 21.60
C ALA A 37 9.06 5.45 21.32
N VAL A 38 10.11 4.61 21.23
CA VAL A 38 11.50 5.07 21.10
C VAL A 38 11.87 5.41 19.65
N LYS A 39 11.59 4.52 18.69
CA LYS A 39 12.07 4.67 17.30
C LYS A 39 11.13 5.55 16.46
N VAL A 40 9.82 5.45 16.68
CA VAL A 40 8.82 6.16 15.87
C VAL A 40 8.44 7.49 16.49
N LEU A 41 7.92 7.47 17.71
CA LEU A 41 7.45 8.69 18.39
C LEU A 41 8.58 9.52 19.01
N LYS A 42 9.78 8.94 19.15
CA LYS A 42 10.95 9.57 19.81
C LYS A 42 10.61 10.17 21.17
N LEU A 43 9.72 9.52 21.92
CA LEU A 43 9.30 9.98 23.23
C LEU A 43 10.46 9.84 24.22
N PRO A 44 10.62 10.78 25.17
CA PRO A 44 11.47 10.57 26.33
C PRO A 44 11.01 9.32 27.10
N VAL A 45 11.93 8.40 27.38
CA VAL A 45 11.66 7.16 28.10
C VAL A 45 12.46 7.08 29.38
N VAL A 46 11.79 6.76 30.49
CA VAL A 46 12.42 6.44 31.77
C VAL A 46 12.18 4.96 32.07
N LEU A 47 13.25 4.22 32.32
CA LEU A 47 13.17 2.81 32.68
C LEU A 47 12.99 2.64 34.19
N ALA A 48 11.92 1.97 34.60
CA ALA A 48 11.74 1.45 35.94
C ALA A 48 12.05 -0.06 35.92
N VAL A 49 13.24 -0.47 36.36
CA VAL A 49 13.65 -1.88 36.32
C VAL A 49 13.01 -2.64 37.48
N VAL A 50 12.19 -3.62 37.16
CA VAL A 50 11.39 -4.40 38.11
C VAL A 50 11.69 -5.90 38.01
N GLY A 51 11.31 -6.66 39.05
CA GLY A 51 11.58 -8.09 39.14
C GLY A 51 13.03 -8.40 39.54
N THR A 52 13.47 -9.65 39.39
CA THR A 52 14.79 -10.12 39.82
C THR A 52 15.75 -10.44 38.66
N GLY A 53 15.23 -10.44 37.44
CA GLY A 53 15.95 -10.78 36.22
C GLY A 53 16.78 -9.62 35.65
N ASN A 54 17.80 -9.95 34.85
CA ASN A 54 18.69 -9.01 34.18
C ASN A 54 19.06 -9.42 32.74
N LYS A 55 18.42 -10.48 32.21
CA LYS A 55 18.68 -10.98 30.85
C LYS A 55 18.21 -10.00 29.79
N TRP A 56 17.19 -9.19 30.09
CA TRP A 56 16.67 -8.15 29.21
C TRP A 56 17.74 -7.15 28.74
N ARG A 57 18.81 -6.94 29.53
CA ARG A 57 19.92 -6.03 29.13
C ARG A 57 20.63 -6.48 27.86
N ALA A 58 20.67 -7.78 27.59
CA ALA A 58 21.27 -8.35 26.38
C ALA A 58 20.29 -8.42 25.20
N SER A 59 19.03 -8.04 25.39
CA SER A 59 18.01 -8.03 24.33
C SER A 59 18.10 -6.77 23.46
N GLU A 60 17.38 -6.77 22.32
CA GLU A 60 17.20 -5.58 21.49
C GLU A 60 16.73 -4.37 22.32
N LEU A 61 15.79 -4.58 23.26
CA LEU A 61 15.26 -3.53 24.11
C LEU A 61 16.31 -3.00 25.11
N GLY A 62 17.19 -3.87 25.58
CA GLY A 62 18.37 -3.48 26.35
C GLY A 62 19.27 -2.53 25.56
N MET A 63 19.54 -2.85 24.30
CA MET A 63 20.35 -1.99 23.42
C MET A 63 19.68 -0.65 23.10
N LEU A 64 18.37 -0.64 22.86
CA LEU A 64 17.62 0.59 22.58
C LEU A 64 17.49 1.51 23.79
N SER A 65 17.70 0.98 25.00
CA SER A 65 17.51 1.71 26.25
C SER A 65 18.82 2.22 26.89
N LEU A 66 19.97 2.06 26.22
CA LEU A 66 21.28 2.47 26.73
C LEU A 66 21.36 3.95 27.12
N ASN A 67 20.58 4.81 26.46
CA ASN A 67 20.55 6.25 26.71
C ASN A 67 19.34 6.70 27.55
N CYS A 68 18.53 5.77 28.04
CA CYS A 68 17.35 6.07 28.86
C CYS A 68 17.75 6.12 30.35
N PRO A 69 17.29 7.13 31.11
CA PRO A 69 17.45 7.13 32.56
C PRO A 69 16.86 5.87 33.18
N LEU A 70 17.63 5.24 34.06
CA LEU A 70 17.30 3.94 34.66
C LEU A 70 17.16 4.08 36.17
N VAL A 71 16.00 3.67 36.68
CA VAL A 71 15.69 3.58 38.11
C VAL A 71 15.45 2.13 38.46
N SER A 72 16.30 1.56 39.32
CA SER A 72 16.19 0.18 39.77
C SER A 72 15.24 0.08 40.97
N PHE A 73 14.21 -0.77 40.85
CA PHE A 73 13.34 -1.21 41.94
C PHE A 73 13.74 -2.59 42.48
N GLN A 74 14.87 -3.15 42.02
CA GLN A 74 15.35 -4.46 42.47
C GLN A 74 16.00 -4.40 43.86
N GLU A 75 16.50 -3.22 44.24
CA GLU A 75 17.06 -2.96 45.56
C GLU A 75 15.95 -2.65 46.56
N ARG A 76 16.06 -3.17 47.79
CA ARG A 76 15.15 -2.84 48.91
C ARG A 76 15.43 -1.42 49.43
N SER A 77 15.21 -0.42 48.60
CA SER A 77 15.31 0.98 48.99
C SER A 77 13.96 1.66 48.80
N ASP A 78 13.47 2.35 49.82
CA ASP A 78 12.22 3.11 49.74
C ASP A 78 12.34 4.34 48.82
N SER A 79 13.58 4.70 48.45
CA SER A 79 13.90 5.87 47.61
C SER A 79 13.69 5.68 46.10
N ALA A 80 13.40 4.47 45.63
CA ALA A 80 13.32 4.18 44.19
C ALA A 80 12.19 4.96 43.52
N LEU A 81 11.04 5.08 44.20
CA LEU A 81 9.91 5.84 43.69
C LEU A 81 10.23 7.35 43.59
N ASP A 82 10.89 7.92 44.59
CA ASP A 82 11.30 9.33 44.58
C ASP A 82 12.28 9.63 43.44
N LYS A 83 13.23 8.72 43.19
CA LYS A 83 14.14 8.80 42.04
C LYS A 83 13.37 8.76 40.72
N LEU A 84 12.39 7.87 40.58
CA LEU A 84 11.54 7.80 39.38
C LEU A 84 10.77 9.10 39.17
N VAL A 85 10.11 9.63 40.21
CA VAL A 85 9.36 10.90 40.14
C VAL A 85 10.28 12.05 39.75
N ARG A 86 11.51 12.08 40.28
CA ARG A 86 12.51 13.09 39.91
C ARG A 86 12.90 13.00 38.44
N GLU A 87 13.20 11.81 37.93
CA GLU A 87 13.55 11.62 36.51
C GLU A 87 12.39 11.99 35.60
N VAL A 88 11.17 11.58 35.93
CA VAL A 88 9.95 12.00 35.22
C VAL A 88 9.81 13.53 35.22
N GLY A 89 10.02 14.17 36.37
CA GLY A 89 9.96 15.61 36.53
C GLY A 89 11.01 16.39 35.72
N ASN A 90 12.12 15.77 35.34
CA ASN A 90 13.13 16.39 34.47
C ASN A 90 12.64 16.53 33.02
N PHE A 91 11.73 15.65 32.58
CA PHE A 91 11.15 15.67 31.22
C PHE A 91 9.85 16.47 31.13
N LEU A 92 9.26 16.83 32.27
CA LEU A 92 8.06 17.66 32.32
C LEU A 92 8.45 19.15 32.38
N PRO A 93 7.82 20.03 31.58
CA PRO A 93 8.14 21.45 31.62
C PRO A 93 7.85 22.03 33.00
N LYS A 94 8.88 22.62 33.62
CA LYS A 94 8.76 23.40 34.86
C LYS A 94 8.06 24.71 34.50
N GLY A 95 6.90 24.96 35.09
CA GLY A 95 6.00 26.06 34.73
C GLY A 95 6.72 27.39 34.48
N VAL A 96 6.63 27.88 33.24
CA VAL A 96 6.95 29.27 32.86
C VAL A 96 5.64 29.91 32.38
N PRO A 97 5.35 31.18 32.73
CA PRO A 97 4.11 31.84 32.33
C PRO A 97 4.04 32.01 30.80
N LEU A 98 2.88 31.65 30.26
CA LEU A 98 2.46 31.71 28.87
C LEU A 98 2.57 33.12 28.28
N LYS A 99 3.46 33.33 27.30
CA LYS A 99 3.39 34.47 26.35
C LYS A 99 3.20 34.07 24.89
N GLU A 100 3.05 32.79 24.62
CA GLU A 100 2.23 32.24 23.53
C GLU A 100 1.31 31.24 24.23
N SER A 101 0.05 31.07 23.82
CA SER A 101 -0.77 30.05 24.47
C SER A 101 -0.06 28.71 24.24
N GLU A 102 0.30 27.99 25.31
CA GLU A 102 0.92 26.66 25.23
C GLU A 102 0.06 25.74 24.37
N GLU A 103 -1.23 26.04 24.29
CA GLU A 103 -2.20 25.41 23.42
C GLU A 103 -1.85 25.57 21.93
N GLU A 104 -1.43 26.76 21.47
CA GLU A 104 -0.94 26.99 20.11
C GLU A 104 0.38 26.29 19.82
N ARG A 105 1.32 26.30 20.78
CA ARG A 105 2.61 25.60 20.62
C ARG A 105 2.42 24.08 20.58
N ARG A 106 1.58 23.54 21.48
CA ARG A 106 1.17 22.12 21.52
C ARG A 106 0.46 21.71 20.24
N LYS A 107 -0.40 22.58 19.69
CA LYS A 107 -1.10 22.31 18.43
C LYS A 107 -0.11 22.20 17.28
N ARG A 108 0.87 23.10 17.17
CA ARG A 108 1.92 23.02 16.13
C ARG A 108 2.80 21.79 16.27
N GLU A 109 3.30 21.49 17.47
CA GLU A 109 4.12 20.29 17.74
C GLU A 109 3.34 19.00 17.43
N LYS A 110 2.05 18.94 17.78
CA LYS A 110 1.15 17.83 17.46
C LYS A 110 0.89 17.71 15.96
N ASP A 111 0.63 18.82 15.28
CA ASP A 111 0.39 18.84 13.83
C ASP A 111 1.65 18.40 13.07
N GLU A 112 2.84 18.79 13.52
CA GLU A 112 4.12 18.40 12.93
C GLU A 112 4.42 16.91 13.15
N THR A 113 4.18 16.41 14.37
CA THR A 113 4.32 14.98 14.68
C THR A 113 3.34 14.12 13.87
N ASN A 114 2.08 14.56 13.76
CA ASN A 114 1.07 13.86 12.96
C ASN A 114 1.45 13.83 11.48
N LYS A 115 2.01 14.92 10.94
CA LYS A 115 2.52 14.97 9.56
C LYS A 115 3.66 13.98 9.35
N LEU A 116 4.61 13.91 10.28
CA LEU A 116 5.72 12.95 10.21
C LEU A 116 5.24 11.50 10.27
N ILE A 117 4.29 11.18 11.14
CA ILE A 117 3.68 9.84 11.23
C ILE A 117 2.96 9.51 9.93
N GLN A 118 2.16 10.43 9.39
CA GLN A 118 1.43 10.22 8.14
C GLN A 118 2.38 10.04 6.96
N GLU A 119 3.47 10.80 6.90
CA GLU A 119 4.52 10.64 5.89
C GLU A 119 5.22 9.29 6.01
N GLN A 120 5.57 8.87 7.22
CA GLN A 120 6.19 7.57 7.46
C GLN A 120 5.25 6.41 7.10
N GLN A 121 3.97 6.47 7.48
CA GLN A 121 2.98 5.48 7.07
C GLN A 121 2.85 5.41 5.55
N ARG A 122 2.88 6.56 4.87
CA ARG A 122 2.84 6.64 3.40
C ARG A 122 4.08 6.00 2.76
N LEU A 123 5.26 6.19 3.36
CA LEU A 123 6.51 5.58 2.90
C LEU A 123 6.49 4.05 3.12
N SER A 124 6.13 3.59 4.31
CA SER A 124 6.04 2.15 4.61
C SER A 124 5.01 1.44 3.74
N PHE A 125 3.87 2.07 3.46
CA PHE A 125 2.88 1.52 2.52
C PHE A 125 3.44 1.42 1.11
N GLN A 126 4.17 2.44 0.64
CA GLN A 126 4.81 2.40 -0.68
C GLN A 126 5.85 1.28 -0.78
N GLU A 127 6.70 1.10 0.22
CA GLU A 127 7.68 0.01 0.26
C GLU A 127 7.00 -1.37 0.20
N LEU A 128 5.86 -1.53 0.86
CA LEU A 128 5.08 -2.76 0.84
C LEU A 128 4.49 -3.04 -0.55
N CYS A 129 3.97 -2.02 -1.24
CA CYS A 129 3.52 -2.12 -2.62
C CYS A 129 4.65 -2.51 -3.57
N GLU A 130 5.81 -1.88 -3.47
CA GLU A 130 6.99 -2.20 -4.29
C GLU A 130 7.50 -3.62 -4.02
N LEU A 131 7.48 -4.06 -2.77
CA LEU A 131 7.84 -5.44 -2.42
C LEU A 131 6.86 -6.44 -3.04
N ALA A 132 5.56 -6.15 -3.02
CA ALA A 132 4.55 -6.99 -3.66
C ALA A 132 4.77 -7.07 -5.18
N GLN A 133 5.07 -5.94 -5.82
CA GLN A 133 5.42 -5.87 -7.25
C GLN A 133 6.63 -6.76 -7.58
N ARG A 134 7.74 -6.62 -6.84
CA ARG A 134 8.96 -7.44 -7.06
C ARG A 134 8.70 -8.93 -6.87
N LYS A 135 7.93 -9.31 -5.83
CA LYS A 135 7.57 -10.71 -5.58
C LYS A 135 6.71 -11.29 -6.69
N PHE A 136 5.72 -10.52 -7.15
CA PHE A 136 4.83 -10.93 -8.23
C PHE A 136 5.57 -11.09 -9.55
N LEU A 137 6.47 -10.15 -9.89
CA LEU A 137 7.28 -10.25 -11.10
C LEU A 137 8.19 -11.49 -11.06
N ARG A 138 8.88 -11.76 -9.94
CA ARG A 138 9.70 -12.97 -9.81
C ARG A 138 8.89 -14.23 -10.07
N GLN A 139 7.72 -14.34 -9.46
CA GLN A 139 6.81 -15.47 -9.67
C GLN A 139 6.41 -15.62 -11.15
N ILE A 140 6.08 -14.52 -11.84
CA ILE A 140 5.71 -14.58 -13.26
C ILE A 140 6.89 -14.94 -14.16
N SER A 141 8.06 -14.37 -13.89
CA SER A 141 9.26 -14.64 -14.69
C SER A 141 9.59 -16.13 -14.68
N GLU A 142 9.51 -16.79 -13.52
CA GLU A 142 9.67 -18.25 -13.39
C GLU A 142 8.70 -19.04 -14.27
N PHE A 143 7.45 -18.60 -14.40
CA PHE A 143 6.48 -19.24 -15.29
C PHE A 143 6.73 -18.94 -16.77
N SER A 144 7.10 -17.69 -17.10
CA SER A 144 7.33 -17.28 -18.48
C SER A 144 8.50 -18.03 -19.13
N GLU A 145 9.55 -18.33 -18.36
CA GLU A 145 10.71 -19.10 -18.80
C GLU A 145 10.35 -20.55 -19.15
N GLN A 146 9.29 -21.09 -18.54
CA GLN A 146 8.82 -22.45 -18.80
C GLN A 146 7.86 -22.54 -19.99
N LEU A 147 7.15 -21.45 -20.29
CA LEU A 147 6.04 -21.44 -21.26
C LEU A 147 6.47 -21.17 -22.70
N ASP A 148 7.51 -20.38 -22.96
CA ASP A 148 7.92 -20.02 -24.33
C ASP A 148 9.42 -19.72 -24.47
N PRO A 149 10.04 -20.08 -25.60
CA PRO A 149 11.40 -19.64 -25.95
C PRO A 149 11.45 -18.19 -26.46
N THR A 150 10.32 -17.60 -26.87
CA THR A 150 10.28 -16.26 -27.49
C THR A 150 10.08 -15.17 -26.43
N PRO A 151 10.94 -14.15 -26.38
CA PRO A 151 10.83 -13.07 -25.40
C PRO A 151 9.59 -12.22 -25.67
N TYR A 152 8.72 -12.10 -24.67
CA TYR A 152 7.54 -11.23 -24.67
C TYR A 152 7.35 -10.65 -23.27
N PRO A 153 6.83 -9.41 -23.11
CA PRO A 153 6.65 -8.79 -21.80
C PRO A 153 5.86 -9.66 -20.81
N ASN A 154 6.37 -9.74 -19.58
CA ASN A 154 5.83 -10.63 -18.56
C ASN A 154 4.65 -10.02 -17.79
N ILE A 155 4.63 -8.71 -17.64
CA ILE A 155 3.62 -8.03 -16.82
C ILE A 155 2.53 -7.51 -17.72
N ILE A 156 1.33 -8.05 -17.54
CA ILE A 156 0.16 -7.81 -18.38
C ILE A 156 -0.95 -7.29 -17.46
N LEU A 157 -1.42 -6.07 -17.68
CA LEU A 157 -2.52 -5.50 -16.94
C LEU A 157 -3.74 -5.33 -17.85
N VAL A 158 -4.86 -5.93 -17.47
CA VAL A 158 -6.15 -5.79 -18.15
C VAL A 158 -6.93 -4.64 -17.52
N ASP A 159 -7.47 -3.75 -18.34
CA ASP A 159 -8.27 -2.61 -17.89
C ASP A 159 -9.36 -2.26 -18.92
N PHE A 160 -10.20 -1.26 -18.64
CA PHE A 160 -11.19 -0.77 -19.59
C PHE A 160 -10.54 0.13 -20.64
N TRP A 161 -10.99 0.01 -21.88
CA TRP A 161 -10.57 0.87 -22.97
C TRP A 161 -11.17 2.27 -22.79
N ALA A 162 -10.33 3.27 -22.54
CA ALA A 162 -10.74 4.66 -22.61
C ALA A 162 -10.83 5.08 -24.08
N GLU A 163 -12.02 5.47 -24.55
CA GLU A 163 -12.12 6.20 -25.81
C GLU A 163 -11.29 7.49 -25.67
N GLU A 164 -10.19 7.57 -26.43
CA GLU A 164 -9.43 8.82 -26.55
C GLU A 164 -10.41 9.91 -27.03
N LYS A 165 -10.75 10.84 -26.14
CA LYS A 165 -11.41 12.08 -26.55
C LYS A 165 -10.44 12.79 -27.47
N LYS A 166 -10.62 12.63 -28.78
CA LYS A 166 -9.93 13.45 -29.78
C LYS A 166 -10.23 14.91 -29.44
N GLU A 167 -9.29 15.60 -28.81
CA GLU A 167 -9.26 17.05 -28.79
C GLU A 167 -9.26 17.49 -30.26
N LYS A 168 -10.33 18.18 -30.65
CA LYS A 168 -10.41 18.80 -31.97
C LYS A 168 -9.48 20.01 -31.99
N GLU A 169 -8.19 19.78 -32.13
CA GLU A 169 -7.30 20.77 -32.74
C GLU A 169 -7.28 20.53 -34.25
N GLU A 170 -8.24 21.13 -34.96
CA GLU A 170 -8.00 21.46 -36.37
C GLU A 170 -8.52 22.87 -36.66
N LEU A 171 -7.53 23.73 -36.88
CA LEU A 171 -7.62 24.98 -37.61
C LEU A 171 -8.46 24.82 -38.88
N LYS A 172 -9.17 25.90 -39.19
CA LYS A 172 -9.78 26.16 -40.49
C LYS A 172 -8.78 25.90 -41.64
N SER A 173 -8.99 24.84 -42.41
CA SER A 173 -8.79 24.90 -43.86
C SER A 173 -9.75 23.91 -44.52
N GLY A 174 -10.55 24.41 -45.46
CA GLY A 174 -11.59 23.62 -46.11
C GLY A 174 -11.06 22.83 -47.29
N GLN A 175 -11.55 21.60 -47.46
CA GLN A 175 -12.13 21.14 -48.73
C GLN A 175 -12.86 19.80 -48.53
N LYS A 176 -13.92 19.62 -49.33
CA LYS A 176 -14.91 18.54 -49.31
C LYS A 176 -14.35 17.26 -49.97
N THR A 177 -14.65 16.07 -49.43
CA THR A 177 -15.55 15.03 -50.02
C THR A 177 -15.64 13.75 -49.16
N LEU A 178 -16.83 13.13 -49.18
CA LEU A 178 -17.34 11.90 -48.52
C LEU A 178 -16.99 10.61 -49.33
N PRO A 179 -17.24 9.35 -48.88
CA PRO A 179 -18.32 8.93 -47.97
C PRO A 179 -18.02 7.93 -46.83
N SER A 180 -18.92 8.03 -45.85
CA SER A 180 -19.32 7.14 -44.76
C SER A 180 -18.77 5.71 -44.71
N VAL A 181 -17.98 5.45 -43.66
CA VAL A 181 -18.01 4.18 -42.92
C VAL A 181 -18.75 4.42 -41.61
N SER A 182 -19.65 3.49 -41.30
CA SER A 182 -20.74 3.55 -40.34
C SER A 182 -20.34 4.01 -38.94
N ARG A 183 -20.60 5.29 -38.68
CA ARG A 183 -20.76 5.86 -37.34
C ARG A 183 -22.06 5.29 -36.76
N ARG A 184 -22.00 4.12 -36.09
CA ARG A 184 -23.11 3.70 -35.24
C ARG A 184 -23.18 4.66 -34.06
N LYS A 185 -24.08 5.63 -34.16
CA LYS A 185 -24.67 6.32 -33.02
C LYS A 185 -25.05 5.23 -32.01
N ARG A 186 -24.39 5.19 -30.84
CA ARG A 186 -24.98 4.57 -29.66
C ARG A 186 -26.36 5.19 -29.51
N SER A 187 -27.40 4.42 -29.81
CA SER A 187 -28.76 4.77 -29.45
C SER A 187 -28.75 4.89 -27.93
N HIS A 188 -28.90 6.12 -27.44
CA HIS A 188 -29.32 6.35 -26.06
C HIS A 188 -30.69 5.68 -25.88
N LEU A 189 -30.66 4.41 -25.49
CA LEU A 189 -31.75 3.76 -24.78
C LEU A 189 -31.45 3.96 -23.28
N PRO A 190 -32.39 4.50 -22.51
CA PRO A 190 -32.20 4.75 -21.09
C PRO A 190 -32.43 3.49 -20.26
N ASN A 191 -31.58 3.29 -19.25
CA ASN A 191 -31.85 2.63 -17.97
C ASN A 191 -31.98 1.09 -17.93
N GLY A 192 -30.90 0.39 -18.26
CA GLY A 192 -30.56 -0.90 -17.62
C GLY A 192 -29.18 -0.77 -16.96
N PRO A 193 -28.89 -1.48 -15.86
CA PRO A 193 -27.51 -1.54 -15.33
C PRO A 193 -26.63 -2.17 -16.40
N THR A 194 -25.68 -1.41 -16.95
CA THR A 194 -24.65 -1.94 -17.86
C THR A 194 -23.77 -2.91 -17.10
N ASP A 195 -23.76 -4.16 -17.56
CA ASP A 195 -22.89 -5.20 -17.03
C ASP A 195 -21.46 -5.00 -17.57
N PHE A 196 -20.45 -5.20 -16.73
CA PHE A 196 -19.06 -5.00 -17.13
C PHE A 196 -18.59 -6.01 -18.18
N TYR A 197 -19.28 -7.15 -18.32
CA TYR A 197 -18.96 -8.14 -19.36
C TYR A 197 -19.17 -7.63 -20.79
N ASP A 198 -19.97 -6.58 -20.97
CA ASP A 198 -20.22 -5.95 -22.28
C ASP A 198 -19.32 -4.73 -22.54
N GLU A 199 -18.42 -4.38 -21.61
CA GLU A 199 -17.46 -3.29 -21.78
C GLU A 199 -16.29 -3.70 -22.69
N GLN A 200 -15.65 -2.70 -23.31
CA GLN A 200 -14.46 -2.93 -24.13
C GLN A 200 -13.21 -2.93 -23.25
N PHE A 201 -12.42 -4.01 -23.34
CA PHE A 201 -11.19 -4.18 -22.58
C PHE A 201 -9.94 -3.84 -23.39
N CYS A 202 -8.88 -3.47 -22.67
CA CYS A 202 -7.55 -3.23 -23.19
C CYS A 202 -6.50 -3.92 -22.32
N VAL A 203 -5.28 -4.00 -22.86
CA VAL A 203 -4.10 -4.47 -22.14
C VAL A 203 -3.04 -3.40 -22.13
N HIS A 204 -2.49 -3.17 -20.94
CA HIS A 204 -1.27 -2.43 -20.72
C HIS A 204 -0.13 -3.40 -20.44
N LEU A 205 0.91 -3.37 -21.28
CA LEU A 205 2.16 -4.08 -21.01
C LEU A 205 2.96 -3.23 -20.03
N LEU A 206 3.44 -3.83 -18.94
CA LEU A 206 4.22 -3.11 -17.93
C LEU A 206 5.69 -3.54 -17.95
N CYS A 207 6.57 -2.63 -17.57
CA CYS A 207 7.98 -2.90 -17.30
C CYS A 207 8.33 -2.63 -15.84
N GLU A 208 9.39 -3.30 -15.36
CA GLU A 208 10.01 -2.99 -14.07
C GLU A 208 10.89 -1.75 -14.18
N HIS A 209 10.77 -0.87 -13.19
CA HIS A 209 11.63 0.29 -13.00
C HIS A 209 11.99 0.42 -11.51
N GLU A 210 13.03 1.20 -11.19
CA GLU A 210 13.46 1.48 -9.80
C GLU A 210 12.34 2.04 -8.91
N GLU A 211 11.33 2.69 -9.50
CA GLU A 211 10.21 3.33 -8.80
C GLU A 211 8.90 2.54 -8.98
N GLY A 212 9.00 1.22 -9.21
CA GLY A 212 7.86 0.32 -9.42
C GLY A 212 7.55 0.05 -10.89
N TRP A 213 6.31 -0.37 -11.18
CA TRP A 213 5.89 -0.69 -12.55
C TRP A 213 5.42 0.52 -13.35
N HIS A 214 5.80 0.58 -14.63
CA HIS A 214 5.35 1.60 -15.58
C HIS A 214 4.66 0.96 -16.79
N MET A 215 3.71 1.70 -17.39
CA MET A 215 3.10 1.31 -18.66
C MET A 215 4.10 1.50 -19.81
N SER A 216 4.30 0.45 -20.60
CA SER A 216 5.21 0.43 -21.74
C SER A 216 4.42 0.42 -23.04
N GLY A 217 4.47 1.53 -23.78
CA GLY A 217 3.83 1.66 -25.08
C GLY A 217 2.32 1.97 -25.03
N LYS A 218 1.65 1.74 -26.17
CA LYS A 218 0.20 1.96 -26.31
C LYS A 218 -0.57 0.76 -25.81
N ALA A 219 -1.76 1.00 -25.25
CA ALA A 219 -2.67 -0.07 -24.87
C ALA A 219 -3.06 -0.91 -26.09
N VAL A 220 -3.11 -2.22 -25.92
CA VAL A 220 -3.54 -3.17 -26.95
C VAL A 220 -5.04 -3.44 -26.75
N PRO A 221 -5.91 -3.12 -27.72
CA PRO A 221 -7.33 -3.40 -27.59
C PRO A 221 -7.57 -4.91 -27.64
N LEU A 222 -8.44 -5.41 -26.75
CA LEU A 222 -8.88 -6.79 -26.75
C LEU A 222 -10.13 -6.97 -27.61
N SER A 223 -10.47 -8.22 -27.93
CA SER A 223 -11.67 -8.55 -28.71
C SER A 223 -12.95 -8.10 -27.98
N GLU A 224 -13.99 -7.75 -28.74
CA GLU A 224 -15.29 -7.32 -28.17
C GLU A 224 -15.93 -8.39 -27.28
N ASN A 225 -15.57 -9.66 -27.47
CA ASN A 225 -16.07 -10.78 -26.68
C ASN A 225 -15.15 -11.16 -25.50
N PHE A 226 -14.07 -10.40 -25.24
CA PHE A 226 -13.13 -10.71 -24.17
C PHE A 226 -13.83 -10.72 -22.80
N GLY A 227 -14.70 -9.72 -22.53
CA GLY A 227 -15.44 -9.63 -21.28
C GLY A 227 -16.19 -10.93 -20.95
N ARG A 228 -16.87 -11.53 -21.93
CA ARG A 228 -17.62 -12.78 -21.75
C ARG A 228 -16.77 -14.02 -21.44
N ASN A 229 -15.46 -13.93 -21.65
CA ASN A 229 -14.52 -15.01 -21.40
C ASN A 229 -13.51 -14.65 -20.30
N ILE A 230 -13.75 -13.58 -19.54
CA ILE A 230 -12.79 -13.05 -18.58
C ILE A 230 -12.57 -13.98 -17.38
N ASP A 231 -13.56 -14.81 -17.04
CA ASP A 231 -13.52 -15.74 -15.90
C ASP A 231 -12.29 -16.66 -15.88
N GLN A 232 -11.87 -17.17 -17.05
CA GLN A 232 -10.71 -18.06 -17.15
C GLN A 232 -9.38 -17.35 -16.82
N TYR A 233 -9.37 -16.01 -16.83
CA TYR A 233 -8.20 -15.19 -16.57
C TYR A 233 -8.20 -14.57 -15.16
N VAL A 234 -9.25 -14.79 -14.37
CA VAL A 234 -9.48 -14.13 -13.08
C VAL A 234 -8.35 -14.33 -12.06
N PRO A 235 -7.81 -15.55 -11.83
CA PRO A 235 -6.73 -15.74 -10.86
C PRO A 235 -5.52 -14.82 -11.11
N TYR A 236 -5.19 -14.60 -12.38
CA TYR A 236 -4.13 -13.67 -12.77
C TYR A 236 -4.58 -12.21 -12.66
N ILE A 237 -5.68 -11.85 -13.33
CA ILE A 237 -6.19 -10.48 -13.44
C ILE A 237 -6.43 -9.87 -12.05
N ALA A 238 -7.07 -10.62 -11.15
CA ALA A 238 -7.36 -10.12 -9.81
C ALA A 238 -6.08 -9.74 -9.05
N ARG A 239 -5.02 -10.55 -9.14
CA ARG A 239 -3.75 -10.27 -8.46
C ARG A 239 -3.03 -9.07 -9.05
N ILE A 240 -2.87 -9.02 -10.39
CA ILE A 240 -2.17 -7.90 -11.03
C ILE A 240 -2.93 -6.59 -10.82
N THR A 241 -4.26 -6.61 -10.95
CA THR A 241 -5.11 -5.43 -10.75
C THR A 241 -5.08 -4.96 -9.29
N THR A 242 -5.06 -5.88 -8.32
CA THR A 242 -4.91 -5.51 -6.90
C THR A 242 -3.58 -4.80 -6.65
N ILE A 243 -2.48 -5.29 -7.22
CA ILE A 243 -1.16 -4.65 -7.05
C ILE A 243 -1.11 -3.30 -7.78
N ALA A 244 -1.64 -3.24 -9.01
CA ALA A 244 -1.67 -2.03 -9.83
C ALA A 244 -2.55 -0.93 -9.20
N LYS A 245 -3.68 -1.29 -8.58
CA LYS A 245 -4.62 -0.38 -7.90
C LYS A 245 -3.96 0.47 -6.82
N TYR A 246 -2.93 -0.05 -6.15
CA TYR A 246 -2.19 0.68 -5.12
C TYR A 246 -0.90 1.36 -5.63
N SER A 247 -0.61 1.25 -6.94
CA SER A 247 0.54 1.91 -7.54
C SER A 247 0.23 3.40 -7.77
N LYS A 248 1.04 4.29 -7.20
CA LYS A 248 0.87 5.76 -7.31
C LYS A 248 0.90 6.27 -8.76
N LYS A 249 1.55 5.53 -9.67
CA LYS A 249 1.82 5.95 -11.06
C LYS A 249 0.81 5.39 -12.05
N MET A 250 -0.14 4.59 -11.59
CA MET A 250 -1.10 3.91 -12.46
C MET A 250 -2.50 4.37 -12.13
N VAL A 251 -3.18 4.93 -13.13
CA VAL A 251 -4.59 5.29 -13.04
C VAL A 251 -5.35 4.33 -13.92
N LEU A 252 -6.19 3.49 -13.31
CA LEU A 252 -6.98 2.50 -14.03
C LEU A 252 -8.32 3.12 -14.44
N ASN A 253 -8.73 2.91 -15.68
CA ASN A 253 -10.02 3.32 -16.20
C ASN A 253 -11.17 2.62 -15.46
N SER A 254 -10.95 1.38 -15.02
CA SER A 254 -11.86 0.66 -14.12
C SER A 254 -12.11 1.37 -12.77
N GLN A 255 -11.26 2.31 -12.33
CA GLN A 255 -11.55 3.11 -11.13
C GLN A 255 -12.48 4.30 -11.40
N ALA A 256 -12.55 4.75 -12.66
CA ALA A 256 -13.22 5.99 -13.03
C ALA A 256 -14.75 5.85 -13.11
N THR A 257 -15.28 4.66 -13.40
CA THR A 257 -16.71 4.43 -13.66
C THR A 257 -17.37 3.55 -12.61
N ASP A 258 -18.70 3.64 -12.45
CA ASP A 258 -19.47 2.75 -11.56
C ASP A 258 -19.43 1.29 -12.01
N VAL A 259 -19.46 1.07 -13.33
CA VAL A 259 -19.29 -0.26 -13.94
C VAL A 259 -17.91 -0.82 -13.61
N GLY A 260 -16.86 0.01 -13.72
CA GLY A 260 -15.50 -0.37 -13.37
C GLY A 260 -15.33 -0.68 -11.88
N ARG A 261 -15.96 0.10 -10.99
CA ARG A 261 -15.97 -0.20 -9.55
C ARG A 261 -16.68 -1.52 -9.25
N SER A 262 -17.77 -1.83 -9.97
CA SER A 262 -18.45 -3.12 -9.86
C SER A 262 -17.55 -4.28 -10.34
N TYR A 263 -16.82 -4.08 -11.43
CA TYR A 263 -15.81 -5.02 -11.93
C TYR A 263 -14.68 -5.27 -10.92
N LEU A 264 -14.12 -4.21 -10.33
CA LEU A 264 -13.07 -4.34 -9.31
C LEU A 264 -13.57 -5.07 -8.07
N LYS A 265 -14.79 -4.77 -7.61
CA LYS A 265 -15.42 -5.49 -6.50
C LYS A 265 -15.62 -6.96 -6.84
N TRP A 266 -16.09 -7.25 -8.06
CA TRP A 266 -16.25 -8.63 -8.53
C TRP A 266 -14.91 -9.38 -8.54
N LEU A 267 -13.81 -8.77 -9.02
CA LEU A 267 -12.47 -9.38 -8.94
C LEU A 267 -12.05 -9.69 -7.49
N GLU A 268 -12.34 -8.80 -6.54
CA GLU A 268 -11.98 -8.98 -5.13
C GLU A 268 -12.80 -10.08 -4.45
N GLU A 269 -14.07 -10.25 -4.84
CA GLU A 269 -15.01 -11.20 -4.23
C GLU A 269 -15.06 -12.57 -4.95
N ASN A 270 -14.47 -12.71 -6.14
CA ASN A 270 -14.58 -13.91 -6.96
C ASN A 270 -13.93 -15.14 -6.26
N PRO A 271 -14.67 -16.24 -6.02
CA PRO A 271 -14.15 -17.44 -5.36
C PRO A 271 -12.93 -18.07 -6.04
N THR A 272 -12.82 -17.97 -7.37
CA THR A 272 -11.72 -18.57 -8.15
C THR A 272 -10.37 -17.95 -7.84
N VAL A 273 -10.34 -16.73 -7.28
CA VAL A 273 -9.11 -16.06 -6.83
C VAL A 273 -8.49 -16.79 -5.62
N LYS A 274 -9.30 -17.46 -4.80
CA LYS A 274 -8.86 -18.14 -3.58
C LYS A 274 -8.27 -19.53 -3.83
N THR A 275 -8.62 -20.15 -4.95
CA THR A 275 -8.07 -21.44 -5.38
C THR A 275 -6.78 -21.19 -6.15
N THR A 276 -5.63 -21.34 -5.48
CA THR A 276 -4.29 -21.05 -6.04
C THR A 276 -3.87 -21.96 -7.20
N THR A 277 -4.64 -23.00 -7.52
CA THR A 277 -4.27 -24.06 -8.48
C THR A 277 -4.21 -23.57 -9.92
N ASP A 278 -4.91 -22.49 -10.27
CA ASP A 278 -5.17 -22.17 -11.69
C ASP A 278 -4.39 -20.93 -12.18
N PHE A 279 -3.50 -20.36 -11.37
CA PHE A 279 -2.81 -19.11 -11.69
C PHE A 279 -1.89 -19.22 -12.93
N CYS A 280 -1.11 -20.30 -13.04
CA CYS A 280 -0.14 -20.47 -14.13
C CYS A 280 -0.85 -20.64 -15.49
N GLU A 281 -1.89 -21.48 -15.53
CA GLU A 281 -2.72 -21.69 -16.73
C GLU A 281 -3.47 -20.42 -17.13
N SER A 282 -4.03 -19.72 -16.15
CA SER A 282 -4.70 -18.42 -16.33
C SER A 282 -3.76 -17.37 -16.96
N TYR A 283 -2.55 -17.25 -16.43
CA TYR A 283 -1.51 -16.36 -16.97
C TYR A 283 -1.07 -16.77 -18.38
N GLY A 284 -0.72 -18.05 -18.59
CA GLY A 284 -0.24 -18.56 -19.88
C GLY A 284 -1.27 -18.37 -20.99
N SER A 285 -2.53 -18.71 -20.71
CA SER A 285 -3.64 -18.56 -21.65
C SER A 285 -3.91 -17.10 -21.99
N LEU A 286 -3.90 -16.20 -20.98
CA LEU A 286 -4.06 -14.77 -21.21
C LEU A 286 -2.92 -14.20 -22.06
N ARG A 287 -1.67 -14.56 -21.72
CA ARG A 287 -0.48 -14.10 -22.45
C ARG A 287 -0.51 -14.54 -23.91
N GLN A 288 -0.94 -15.77 -24.19
CA GLN A 288 -1.10 -16.25 -25.56
C GLN A 288 -2.10 -15.41 -26.35
N VAL A 289 -3.30 -15.18 -25.79
CA VAL A 289 -4.34 -14.35 -26.44
C VAL A 289 -3.82 -12.96 -26.76
N ILE A 290 -3.02 -12.37 -25.87
CA ILE A 290 -2.51 -11.01 -26.03
C ILE A 290 -1.40 -10.97 -27.08
N ARG A 291 -0.50 -11.96 -27.08
CA ARG A 291 0.53 -12.09 -28.10
C ARG A 291 -0.08 -12.19 -29.50
N ASP A 292 -1.19 -12.92 -29.63
CA ASP A 292 -1.90 -13.10 -30.90
C ASP A 292 -2.66 -11.84 -31.36
N VAL A 293 -2.79 -10.80 -30.54
CA VAL A 293 -3.42 -9.52 -30.94
C VAL A 293 -2.47 -8.33 -30.91
N ASP A 294 -1.27 -8.47 -30.34
CA ASP A 294 -0.28 -7.39 -30.31
C ASP A 294 0.37 -7.23 -31.71
N PRO A 295 0.12 -6.10 -32.41
CA PRO A 295 0.65 -5.88 -33.75
C PRO A 295 2.18 -5.74 -33.80
N LYS A 296 2.87 -5.60 -32.66
CA LYS A 296 4.34 -5.57 -32.63
C LYS A 296 4.98 -6.95 -32.77
N TYR A 297 4.22 -8.01 -32.56
CA TYR A 297 4.72 -9.39 -32.48
C TYR A 297 4.07 -10.33 -33.53
N HIS A 298 3.32 -9.75 -34.48
CA HIS A 298 2.96 -10.33 -35.78
C HIS A 298 3.93 -9.88 -36.87
#